data_AF-A0A932DXD0-F1
#
_entry.id   AF-A0A932DXD0-F1
#
_cell.length_a   1.000
_cell.length_b   1.000
_cell.length_c   1.000
_cell.angle_alpha   90.00
_cell.angle_beta   90.00
_cell.angle_gamma   90.00
#
_symmetry.space_group_name_H-M   'P 1'
#
loop_
_entity.id
_entity.type
_entity.pdbx_description
1 polymer ?
#
loop_
_entity_poly.entity_id
_entity_poly.type
_entity_poly.pdbx_seq_one_letter_code
_entity_poly.pdbx_strand_id
1 'polypeptide(L)'
;MAEPSIAKKTAMRAAFANGNVAAAIAAGVASVATANPLPLILYGLGSGLWVLRCTQSPTYRQRVLMEERVAAAAAAATARKAHRDRIAAQCTEEPLRTWVGGADFPEYLTRYDELVEAHDRILALLRERHTEAGSTADDLEQQLEDLLNAYLRLVDSRILIARVLTGAYRAKAPRPRSRRPEFVPRELWRVLVDEGEVDDARDECVDDTGRSPRHRRQHVIDFDRQKRINELDWQIADLRGQMEQQPRLRDALAPLLKLAEQQRASMAQCLDRDERIALQLETYPRMFDLLYTRLSLAQPTAGDVLYTEITEFADGVQATERSVAEIQRLVGAFEAQHGLTA
;
A
#
# COMPACT_ATOMS: atom_id res chain seq x y z
N MET A 1 -12.55 13.51 -17.94
CA MET A 1 -13.97 13.92 -17.98
C MET A 1 -14.21 14.91 -16.86
N ALA A 2 -14.79 16.09 -17.12
CA ALA A 2 -15.04 17.07 -16.07
C ALA A 2 -16.13 16.56 -15.12
N GLU A 3 -15.92 16.68 -13.80
CA GLU A 3 -16.96 16.36 -12.83
C GLU A 3 -18.20 17.23 -13.08
N PRO A 4 -19.41 16.64 -13.12
CA PRO A 4 -20.62 17.43 -13.30
C PRO A 4 -20.79 18.39 -12.13
N SER A 5 -21.12 19.64 -12.42
CA SER A 5 -21.37 20.66 -11.39
C SER A 5 -22.46 20.19 -10.42
N ILE A 6 -22.40 20.66 -9.17
CA ILE A 6 -23.40 20.32 -8.14
C ILE A 6 -24.83 20.62 -8.64
N ALA A 7 -25.01 21.72 -9.38
CA ALA A 7 -26.29 22.08 -10.00
C ALA A 7 -26.80 21.02 -11.01
N LYS A 8 -25.89 20.41 -11.79
CA LYS A 8 -26.24 19.34 -12.72
C LYS A 8 -26.59 18.05 -11.98
N LYS A 9 -25.83 17.71 -10.92
CA LYS A 9 -26.12 16.53 -10.09
C LYS A 9 -27.46 16.67 -9.35
N THR A 10 -27.75 17.83 -8.76
CA THR A 10 -29.03 18.09 -8.09
C THR A 10 -30.20 18.06 -9.07
N ALA A 11 -30.03 18.62 -10.28
CA ALA A 11 -31.04 18.56 -11.33
C ALA A 11 -31.33 17.12 -11.77
N MET A 12 -30.27 16.32 -12.01
CA MET A 12 -30.43 14.90 -12.34
C MET A 12 -31.13 14.13 -11.23
N ARG A 13 -30.73 14.28 -9.96
CA ARG A 13 -31.40 13.62 -8.84
C ARG A 13 -32.87 14.04 -8.70
N ALA A 14 -33.18 15.32 -8.88
CA ALA A 14 -34.56 15.81 -8.85
C ALA A 14 -35.41 15.20 -9.98
N ALA A 15 -34.82 15.05 -11.18
CA ALA A 15 -35.50 14.42 -12.31
C ALA A 15 -35.75 12.91 -12.09
N PHE A 16 -34.87 12.22 -11.37
CA PHE A 16 -35.01 10.79 -11.05
C PHE A 16 -35.61 10.50 -9.67
N ALA A 17 -36.12 11.51 -8.96
CA ALA A 17 -36.78 11.29 -7.67
C ALA A 17 -38.01 10.37 -7.85
N ASN A 18 -38.25 9.45 -6.91
CA ASN A 18 -39.32 8.46 -6.99
C ASN A 18 -40.70 9.07 -7.32
N GLY A 19 -41.00 10.26 -6.78
CA GLY A 19 -42.23 10.99 -7.09
C GLY A 19 -42.32 11.46 -8.55
N ASN A 20 -41.21 11.91 -9.14
CA ASN A 20 -41.17 12.33 -10.54
C ASN A 20 -41.25 11.13 -11.49
N VAL A 21 -40.57 10.02 -11.16
CA VAL A 21 -40.67 8.76 -11.93
C VAL A 21 -42.08 8.19 -11.90
N ALA A 22 -42.73 8.16 -10.73
CA ALA A 22 -44.13 7.72 -10.60
C ALA A 22 -45.08 8.62 -11.40
N ALA A 23 -44.89 9.94 -11.37
CA ALA A 23 -45.67 10.88 -12.17
C ALA A 23 -45.46 10.69 -13.68
N ALA A 24 -44.24 10.37 -14.12
CA ALA A 24 -43.92 10.06 -15.51
C ALA A 24 -44.69 8.83 -16.00
N ILE A 25 -44.67 7.76 -15.20
CA ILE A 25 -45.37 6.51 -15.49
C ILE A 25 -46.88 6.76 -15.55
N ALA A 26 -47.45 7.47 -14.56
CA ALA A 26 -48.86 7.81 -14.53
C ALA A 26 -49.29 8.64 -15.75
N ALA A 27 -48.48 9.63 -16.15
CA ALA A 27 -48.72 10.43 -17.34
C ALA A 27 -48.67 9.59 -18.62
N GLY A 28 -47.73 8.64 -18.72
CA GLY A 28 -47.64 7.69 -19.83
C GLY A 28 -48.88 6.79 -19.93
N VAL A 29 -49.31 6.20 -18.81
CA VAL A 29 -50.52 5.36 -18.74
C VAL A 29 -51.77 6.17 -19.11
N ALA A 30 -51.93 7.38 -18.56
CA ALA A 30 -53.06 8.25 -18.87
C ALA A 30 -53.08 8.65 -20.35
N SER A 31 -51.92 8.94 -20.94
CA SER A 31 -51.80 9.30 -22.36
C SER A 31 -52.25 8.16 -23.27
N VAL A 32 -51.81 6.93 -22.98
CA VAL A 32 -52.23 5.73 -23.72
C VAL A 32 -53.73 5.47 -23.55
N ALA A 33 -54.23 5.51 -22.31
CA ALA A 33 -55.63 5.21 -22.01
C ALA A 33 -56.62 6.21 -22.65
N THR A 34 -56.21 7.46 -22.82
CA THR A 34 -57.05 8.52 -23.39
C THR A 34 -56.77 8.81 -24.86
N ALA A 35 -55.78 8.13 -25.47
CA ALA A 35 -55.24 8.45 -26.79
C ALA A 35 -54.90 9.95 -26.96
N ASN A 36 -54.48 10.60 -25.88
CA ASN A 36 -54.27 12.04 -25.81
C ASN A 36 -52.86 12.33 -25.25
N PRO A 37 -51.99 13.05 -25.96
CA PRO A 37 -50.63 13.34 -25.50
C PRO A 37 -50.56 14.39 -24.37
N LEU A 38 -51.67 15.07 -24.04
CA LEU A 38 -51.68 16.15 -23.05
C LEU A 38 -51.11 15.77 -21.67
N PRO A 39 -51.37 14.59 -21.07
CA PRO A 39 -50.79 14.21 -19.79
C PRO A 39 -49.25 14.19 -19.83
N LEU A 40 -48.66 13.75 -20.94
CA LEU A 40 -47.20 13.75 -21.12
C LEU A 40 -46.62 15.16 -21.26
N ILE A 41 -47.31 16.05 -21.98
CA ILE A 41 -46.90 17.46 -22.12
C ILE A 41 -46.96 18.17 -20.77
N LEU A 42 -48.05 17.99 -20.02
CA LEU A 42 -48.22 18.56 -18.68
C LEU A 42 -47.18 18.00 -17.71
N TYR A 43 -46.87 16.71 -17.79
CA TYR A 43 -45.78 16.12 -17.03
C TYR A 43 -44.41 16.73 -17.42
N GLY A 44 -44.13 16.91 -18.71
CA GLY A 44 -42.89 17.54 -19.18
C GLY A 44 -42.69 18.95 -18.59
N LEU A 45 -43.73 19.78 -18.63
CA LEU A 45 -43.70 21.12 -18.04
C LEU A 45 -43.61 21.10 -16.51
N GLY A 46 -44.41 20.25 -15.87
CA GLY A 46 -44.43 20.10 -14.41
C GLY A 46 -43.10 19.59 -13.85
N SER A 47 -42.49 18.61 -14.51
CA SER A 47 -41.19 18.06 -14.11
C SER A 47 -40.06 19.08 -14.25
N GLY A 48 -40.07 19.90 -15.31
CA GLY A 48 -39.13 21.00 -15.48
C GLY A 48 -39.23 22.04 -14.34
N LEU A 49 -40.46 22.44 -14.00
CA LEU A 49 -40.70 23.38 -12.89
C LEU A 49 -40.31 22.79 -11.53
N TRP A 50 -40.59 21.50 -11.31
CA TRP A 50 -40.17 20.78 -10.11
C TRP A 50 -38.65 20.73 -9.97
N VAL A 51 -37.93 20.34 -11.03
CA VAL A 51 -36.46 20.33 -11.03
C VAL A 51 -35.90 21.72 -10.73
N LEU A 52 -36.44 22.77 -11.37
CA LEU A 52 -36.02 24.15 -11.10
C LEU A 52 -36.22 24.51 -9.62
N ARG A 53 -37.39 24.19 -9.05
CA ARG A 53 -37.69 24.43 -7.62
C ARG A 53 -36.74 23.66 -6.70
N CYS A 54 -36.48 22.38 -6.98
CA CYS A 54 -35.55 21.56 -6.20
C CYS A 54 -34.12 22.10 -6.27
N THR A 55 -33.65 22.52 -7.45
CA THR A 55 -32.29 23.07 -7.62
C THR A 55 -32.10 24.42 -6.92
N GLN A 56 -33.16 25.22 -6.75
CA GLN A 56 -33.13 26.48 -6.02
C GLN A 56 -33.31 26.33 -4.50
N SER A 57 -33.84 25.19 -4.03
CA SER A 57 -34.08 24.97 -2.60
C SER A 57 -32.77 24.67 -1.85
N PRO A 58 -32.39 25.48 -0.84
CA PRO A 58 -31.17 25.26 -0.07
C PRO A 58 -31.22 23.94 0.71
N THR A 59 -32.38 23.59 1.26
CA THR A 59 -32.60 22.34 2.00
C THR A 59 -32.42 21.11 1.12
N TYR A 60 -32.94 21.16 -0.12
CA TYR A 60 -32.77 20.05 -1.06
C TYR A 60 -31.30 19.91 -1.49
N ARG A 61 -30.61 21.03 -1.74
CA ARG A 61 -29.18 21.03 -2.04
C ARG A 61 -28.35 20.43 -0.90
N GLN A 62 -28.62 20.82 0.35
CA GLN A 62 -27.94 20.26 1.53
C GLN A 62 -28.19 18.76 1.66
N ARG A 63 -29.42 18.30 1.43
CA ARG A 63 -29.75 16.87 1.46
C ARG A 63 -28.98 16.08 0.40
N VAL A 64 -28.93 16.59 -0.84
CA VAL A 64 -28.15 15.94 -1.92
C VAL A 64 -26.67 15.89 -1.56
N LEU A 65 -26.11 16.97 -1.00
CA LEU A 65 -24.72 16.99 -0.55
C LEU A 65 -24.46 15.96 0.56
N MET A 66 -25.35 15.86 1.56
CA MET A 66 -25.24 14.85 2.62
C MET A 66 -25.32 13.42 2.07
N GLU A 67 -26.26 13.15 1.15
CA GLU A 67 -26.38 11.85 0.50
C GLU A 67 -25.14 11.54 -0.37
N GLU A 68 -24.55 12.54 -1.04
CA GLU A 68 -23.29 12.37 -1.78
C GLU A 68 -22.11 12.08 -0.85
N ARG A 69 -22.04 12.75 0.31
CA ARG A 69 -21.01 12.50 1.33
C ARG A 69 -21.11 11.09 1.88
N VAL A 70 -22.30 10.64 2.26
CA VAL A 70 -22.54 9.27 2.75
C VAL A 70 -22.18 8.24 1.67
N ALA A 71 -22.56 8.50 0.42
CA ALA A 71 -22.21 7.62 -0.70
C ALA A 71 -20.69 7.59 -0.96
N ALA A 72 -20.02 8.73 -0.89
CA ALA A 72 -18.57 8.83 -1.04
C ALA A 72 -17.83 8.11 0.10
N ALA A 73 -18.26 8.29 1.35
CA ALA A 73 -17.71 7.58 2.50
C ALA A 73 -17.91 6.06 2.41
N ALA A 74 -19.09 5.62 1.97
CA ALA A 74 -19.35 4.20 1.72
C ALA A 74 -18.47 3.65 0.59
N ALA A 75 -18.31 4.40 -0.51
CA ALA A 75 -17.43 4.02 -1.60
C ALA A 75 -15.97 3.93 -1.14
N ALA A 76 -15.48 4.92 -0.38
CA ALA A 76 -14.14 4.91 0.21
C ALA A 76 -13.96 3.68 1.12
N ALA A 77 -14.91 3.37 1.99
CA ALA A 77 -14.86 2.20 2.85
C ALA A 77 -14.81 0.89 2.05
N THR A 78 -15.58 0.77 0.96
CA THR A 78 -15.49 -0.41 0.07
C THR A 78 -14.15 -0.50 -0.64
N ALA A 79 -13.58 0.63 -1.09
CA ALA A 79 -12.28 0.67 -1.75
C ALA A 79 -11.15 0.29 -0.77
N ARG A 80 -11.21 0.79 0.47
CA ARG A 80 -10.29 0.41 1.55
C ARG A 80 -10.35 -1.09 1.86
N LYS A 81 -11.55 -1.63 2.02
CA LYS A 81 -11.74 -3.06 2.23
C LYS A 81 -11.17 -3.89 1.08
N ALA A 82 -11.44 -3.50 -0.17
CA ALA A 82 -10.87 -4.16 -1.34
C ALA A 82 -9.33 -4.08 -1.36
N HIS A 83 -8.74 -2.96 -0.94
CA HIS A 83 -7.28 -2.80 -0.81
C HIS A 83 -6.72 -3.73 0.27
N ARG A 84 -7.31 -3.74 1.47
CA ARG A 84 -6.95 -4.65 2.56
C ARG A 84 -7.03 -6.11 2.11
N ASP A 85 -8.11 -6.51 1.46
CA ASP A 85 -8.32 -7.89 1.01
C ASP A 85 -7.30 -8.29 -0.07
N ARG A 86 -6.91 -7.36 -0.95
CA ARG A 86 -5.81 -7.56 -1.90
C ARG A 86 -4.48 -7.77 -1.18
N ILE A 87 -4.14 -6.94 -0.20
CA ILE A 87 -2.91 -7.09 0.62
C ILE A 87 -2.93 -8.43 1.34
N ALA A 88 -4.07 -8.80 1.93
CA ALA A 88 -4.25 -10.10 2.59
C ALA A 88 -3.99 -11.27 1.63
N ALA A 89 -4.50 -11.20 0.39
CA ALA A 89 -4.23 -12.19 -0.64
C ALA A 89 -2.73 -12.28 -0.98
N GLN A 90 -2.06 -11.15 -1.20
CA GLN A 90 -0.62 -11.10 -1.48
C GLN A 90 0.23 -11.74 -0.36
N CYS A 91 -0.16 -11.55 0.91
CA CYS A 91 0.51 -12.16 2.06
C CYS A 91 0.41 -13.69 2.09
N THR A 92 -0.57 -14.28 1.41
CA THR A 92 -0.76 -15.74 1.35
C THR A 92 -0.02 -16.41 0.19
N GLU A 93 0.50 -15.65 -0.76
CA GLU A 93 1.24 -16.15 -1.91
C GLU A 93 2.66 -16.60 -1.52
N GLU A 94 3.17 -17.68 -2.10
CA GLU A 94 4.60 -18.02 -1.97
C GLU A 94 5.44 -17.11 -2.89
N PRO A 95 6.65 -16.67 -2.48
CA PRO A 95 7.40 -17.05 -1.27
C PRO A 95 7.06 -16.22 -0.02
N LEU A 96 6.16 -15.23 -0.16
CA LEU A 96 5.83 -14.32 0.93
C LEU A 96 5.23 -15.05 2.11
N ARG A 97 4.39 -16.06 1.90
CA ARG A 97 3.79 -16.85 2.99
C ARG A 97 4.83 -17.43 3.95
N THR A 98 5.96 -17.94 3.43
CA THR A 98 7.04 -18.47 4.26
C THR A 98 7.75 -17.36 5.05
N TRP A 99 7.86 -16.17 4.47
CA TRP A 99 8.39 -14.96 5.12
C TRP A 99 7.43 -14.36 6.16
N VAL A 100 6.16 -14.18 5.78
CA VAL A 100 5.04 -13.67 6.57
C VAL A 100 4.76 -14.58 7.77
N GLY A 101 4.97 -15.90 7.64
CA GLY A 101 4.80 -16.85 8.74
C GLY A 101 5.84 -16.72 9.85
N GLY A 102 6.95 -16.01 9.62
CA GLY A 102 7.97 -15.72 10.63
C GLY A 102 8.11 -14.25 11.02
N ALA A 103 7.59 -13.31 10.22
CA ALA A 103 7.59 -11.87 10.48
C ALA A 103 6.25 -11.42 11.06
N ASP A 104 6.19 -10.29 11.78
CA ASP A 104 4.95 -9.69 12.36
C ASP A 104 3.94 -9.20 11.31
N PHE A 105 4.03 -9.67 10.07
CA PHE A 105 3.18 -9.25 8.97
C PHE A 105 1.68 -9.51 9.20
N PRO A 106 1.26 -10.64 9.79
CA PRO A 106 -0.15 -10.85 10.16
C PRO A 106 -0.66 -9.78 11.13
N GLU A 107 0.22 -9.17 11.93
CA GLU A 107 -0.17 -8.11 12.86
C GLU A 107 -0.52 -6.81 12.14
N TYR A 108 0.02 -6.50 10.95
CA TYR A 108 -0.32 -5.26 10.25
C TYR A 108 -1.79 -5.17 9.85
N LEU A 109 -2.38 -6.28 9.41
CA LEU A 109 -3.80 -6.28 9.06
C LEU A 109 -4.69 -6.21 10.29
N THR A 110 -4.30 -6.87 11.39
CA THR A 110 -4.99 -6.73 12.68
C THR A 110 -4.90 -5.29 13.20
N ARG A 111 -3.70 -4.70 13.18
CA ARG A 111 -3.48 -3.29 13.56
C ARG A 111 -4.25 -2.35 12.65
N TYR A 112 -4.37 -2.65 11.35
CA TYR A 112 -5.22 -1.87 10.46
C TYR A 112 -6.70 -1.91 10.90
N ASP A 113 -7.21 -3.09 11.23
CA ASP A 113 -8.59 -3.22 11.71
C ASP A 113 -8.80 -2.44 13.03
N GLU A 114 -7.80 -2.44 13.92
CA GLU A 114 -7.79 -1.60 15.15
C GLU A 114 -7.75 -0.09 14.83
N LEU A 115 -6.98 0.33 13.81
CA LEU A 115 -6.92 1.71 13.36
C LEU A 115 -8.25 2.17 12.75
N VAL A 116 -8.95 1.30 12.02
CA VAL A 116 -10.31 1.57 11.52
C VAL A 116 -11.29 1.77 12.69
N GLU A 117 -11.20 0.95 13.73
CA GLU A 117 -12.02 1.14 14.92
C GLU A 117 -11.70 2.46 15.63
N ALA A 118 -10.40 2.79 15.79
CA ALA A 118 -9.96 4.05 16.40
C ALA A 118 -10.42 5.26 15.58
N HIS A 119 -10.31 5.19 14.26
CA HIS A 119 -10.85 6.17 13.32
C HIS A 119 -12.34 6.42 13.55
N ASP A 120 -13.15 5.36 13.58
CA ASP A 120 -14.60 5.49 13.72
C ASP A 120 -14.98 6.10 15.08
N ARG A 121 -14.25 5.76 16.15
CA ARG A 121 -14.40 6.40 17.47
C ARG A 121 -14.06 7.88 17.44
N ILE A 122 -12.97 8.26 16.75
CA ILE A 122 -12.57 9.67 16.58
C ILE A 122 -13.64 10.45 15.80
N LEU A 123 -14.14 9.89 14.69
CA LEU A 123 -15.19 10.54 13.90
C LEU A 123 -16.49 10.72 14.70
N ALA A 124 -16.87 9.73 15.51
CA ALA A 124 -18.03 9.86 16.39
C ALA A 124 -17.88 11.04 17.35
N LEU A 125 -16.71 11.18 18.00
CA LEU A 125 -16.41 12.30 18.89
C LEU A 125 -16.38 13.64 18.16
N LEU A 126 -15.79 13.70 16.96
CA LEU A 126 -15.77 14.91 16.14
C LEU A 126 -17.18 15.35 15.80
N ARG A 127 -18.06 14.43 15.38
CA ARG A 127 -19.46 14.73 15.03
C ARG A 127 -20.29 15.16 16.23
N GLU A 128 -20.05 14.57 17.40
CA GLU A 128 -20.71 14.98 18.65
C GLU A 128 -20.33 16.42 19.05
N ARG A 129 -19.07 16.79 18.85
CA ARG A 129 -18.53 18.09 19.30
C ARG A 129 -18.67 19.22 18.29
N HIS A 130 -18.67 18.93 16.99
CA HIS A 130 -18.62 19.93 15.92
C HIS A 130 -19.96 20.12 15.20
N THR A 131 -21.09 20.00 15.89
CA THR A 131 -22.42 20.31 15.33
C THR A 131 -22.54 21.74 14.77
N GLU A 132 -21.61 22.65 15.11
CA GLU A 132 -21.65 24.07 14.70
C GLU A 132 -20.46 24.54 13.83
N ALA A 133 -19.37 23.78 13.70
CA ALA A 133 -18.14 24.20 13.00
C ALA A 133 -17.86 23.35 11.74
N GLY A 134 -18.67 23.54 10.71
CA GLY A 134 -18.82 22.58 9.59
C GLY A 134 -17.71 22.51 8.53
N SER A 135 -16.53 23.12 8.68
CA SER A 135 -15.43 22.98 7.69
C SER A 135 -14.24 22.20 8.23
N THR A 136 -13.72 22.57 9.40
CA THR A 136 -12.57 21.88 10.01
C THR A 136 -12.84 20.40 10.31
N ALA A 137 -14.06 20.03 10.69
CA ALA A 137 -14.42 18.64 10.95
C ALA A 137 -14.41 17.78 9.68
N ASP A 138 -14.86 18.33 8.55
CA ASP A 138 -14.83 17.65 7.26
C ASP A 138 -13.38 17.42 6.79
N ASP A 139 -12.51 18.43 6.97
CA ASP A 139 -11.09 18.32 6.62
C ASP A 139 -10.37 17.29 7.49
N LEU A 140 -10.65 17.26 8.79
CA LEU A 140 -10.10 16.26 9.72
C LEU A 140 -10.59 14.84 9.38
N GLU A 141 -11.87 14.66 9.03
CA GLU A 141 -12.39 13.38 8.56
C GLU A 141 -11.63 12.90 7.32
N GLN A 142 -11.41 13.78 6.35
CA GLN A 142 -10.63 13.45 5.16
C GLN A 142 -9.16 13.13 5.48
N GLN A 143 -8.53 13.88 6.38
CA GLN A 143 -7.14 13.61 6.78
C GLN A 143 -7.00 12.25 7.48
N LEU A 144 -7.90 11.90 8.39
CA LEU A 144 -7.89 10.60 9.07
C LEU A 144 -8.08 9.44 8.08
N GLU A 145 -8.95 9.65 7.09
CA GLU A 145 -9.15 8.72 5.98
C GLU A 145 -7.87 8.55 5.15
N ASP A 146 -7.19 9.65 4.83
CA ASP A 146 -5.92 9.63 4.10
C ASP A 146 -4.84 8.88 4.88
N LEU A 147 -4.80 9.00 6.21
CA LEU A 147 -3.88 8.24 7.06
C LEU A 147 -4.12 6.74 7.01
N LEU A 148 -5.39 6.28 7.06
CA LEU A 148 -5.70 4.86 6.90
C LEU A 148 -5.27 4.32 5.53
N ASN A 149 -5.48 5.10 4.47
CA ASN A 149 -5.06 4.74 3.13
C ASN A 149 -3.53 4.67 3.00
N ALA A 150 -2.83 5.62 3.61
CA ALA A 150 -1.38 5.64 3.62
C ALA A 150 -0.79 4.48 4.41
N TYR A 151 -1.40 4.09 5.53
CA TYR A 151 -1.03 2.87 6.27
C TYR A 151 -1.04 1.64 5.35
N LEU A 152 -2.14 1.40 4.62
CA LEU A 152 -2.24 0.28 3.69
C LEU A 152 -1.17 0.34 2.59
N ARG A 153 -0.89 1.53 2.05
CA ARG A 153 0.17 1.71 1.05
C ARG A 153 1.55 1.41 1.59
N LEU A 154 1.86 1.79 2.83
CA LEU A 154 3.11 1.43 3.49
C LEU A 154 3.24 -0.09 3.68
N VAL A 155 2.15 -0.76 4.04
CA VAL A 155 2.12 -2.23 4.10
C VAL A 155 2.38 -2.84 2.72
N ASP A 156 1.68 -2.41 1.68
CA ASP A 156 1.88 -2.86 0.29
C ASP A 156 3.33 -2.63 -0.19
N SER A 157 3.92 -1.49 0.16
CA SER A 157 5.33 -1.17 -0.12
C SER A 157 6.28 -2.16 0.54
N ARG A 158 5.98 -2.55 1.78
CA ARG A 158 6.76 -3.52 2.52
C ARG A 158 6.64 -4.92 1.91
N ILE A 159 5.45 -5.31 1.47
CA ILE A 159 5.23 -6.54 0.69
C ILE A 159 6.09 -6.53 -0.56
N LEU A 160 6.09 -5.41 -1.31
CA LEU A 160 6.88 -5.28 -2.52
C LEU A 160 8.39 -5.42 -2.24
N ILE A 161 8.91 -4.73 -1.22
CA ILE A 161 10.31 -4.87 -0.81
C ILE A 161 10.63 -6.32 -0.46
N ALA A 162 9.75 -6.99 0.31
CA ALA A 162 9.92 -8.40 0.62
C ALA A 162 9.91 -9.30 -0.63
N ARG A 163 9.06 -9.01 -1.63
CA ARG A 163 9.06 -9.72 -2.93
C ARG A 163 10.37 -9.52 -3.69
N VAL A 164 10.89 -8.30 -3.73
CA VAL A 164 12.16 -7.99 -4.41
C VAL A 164 13.31 -8.72 -3.73
N LEU A 165 13.36 -8.67 -2.39
CA LEU A 165 14.36 -9.37 -1.62
C LEU A 165 14.26 -10.88 -1.88
N THR A 166 13.08 -11.49 -1.74
CA THR A 166 12.86 -12.94 -1.97
C THR A 166 13.13 -13.37 -3.42
N GLY A 167 12.78 -12.54 -4.40
CA GLY A 167 13.10 -12.77 -5.81
C GLY A 167 14.61 -12.77 -6.05
N ALA A 168 15.33 -11.80 -5.47
CA ALA A 168 16.79 -11.75 -5.51
C ALA A 168 17.44 -12.97 -4.83
N TYR A 169 16.84 -13.49 -3.75
CA TYR A 169 17.27 -14.76 -3.13
C TYR A 169 17.03 -15.96 -4.07
N ARG A 170 15.86 -16.05 -4.70
CA ARG A 170 15.46 -17.21 -5.49
C ARG A 170 16.18 -17.29 -6.83
N ALA A 171 16.47 -16.15 -7.46
CA ALA A 171 17.20 -16.09 -8.72
C ALA A 171 18.67 -16.54 -8.59
N LYS A 172 19.20 -16.69 -7.37
CA LYS A 172 20.63 -16.96 -7.16
C LYS A 172 20.98 -18.05 -6.16
N ALA A 173 20.05 -18.64 -5.42
CA ALA A 173 20.36 -19.79 -4.56
C ALA A 173 20.84 -20.96 -5.43
N PRO A 174 22.15 -21.23 -5.53
CA PRO A 174 22.63 -22.41 -6.20
C PRO A 174 22.20 -23.57 -5.30
N ARG A 175 21.58 -24.61 -5.86
CA ARG A 175 21.42 -25.85 -5.11
C ARG A 175 22.82 -26.23 -4.57
N PRO A 176 23.00 -26.38 -3.25
CA PRO A 176 24.28 -26.82 -2.72
C PRO A 176 24.48 -28.26 -3.20
N ARG A 177 25.29 -28.41 -4.24
CA ARG A 177 26.14 -29.57 -4.59
C ARG A 177 26.74 -29.36 -5.98
N SER A 178 28.03 -29.06 -6.04
CA SER A 178 28.96 -29.35 -7.16
C SER A 178 28.75 -28.68 -8.54
N ARG A 179 27.86 -27.69 -8.72
CA ARG A 179 27.68 -27.05 -10.02
C ARG A 179 28.12 -25.59 -10.02
N ARG A 180 29.07 -25.30 -10.94
CA ARG A 180 29.40 -24.00 -11.53
C ARG A 180 28.39 -22.90 -11.19
N PRO A 181 28.79 -21.77 -10.60
CA PRO A 181 27.93 -20.62 -10.44
C PRO A 181 27.41 -20.18 -11.82
N GLU A 182 26.09 -20.09 -11.97
CA GLU A 182 25.41 -19.83 -13.25
C GLU A 182 25.82 -18.50 -13.90
N PHE A 183 26.31 -17.55 -13.11
CA PHE A 183 26.75 -16.23 -13.55
C PHE A 183 28.18 -16.19 -14.11
N VAL A 184 28.96 -17.26 -13.97
CA VAL A 184 30.32 -17.35 -14.52
C VAL A 184 30.20 -17.91 -15.94
N PRO A 185 30.57 -17.19 -17.02
CA PRO A 185 30.56 -17.72 -18.40
C PRO A 185 31.26 -19.08 -18.50
N ARG A 186 30.84 -19.93 -19.45
CA ARG A 186 31.23 -21.37 -19.47
C ARG A 186 32.72 -21.52 -19.72
N GLU A 187 33.25 -20.56 -20.46
CA GLU A 187 34.65 -20.38 -20.79
C GLU A 187 35.46 -19.98 -19.55
N LEU A 188 34.96 -19.06 -18.72
CA LEU A 188 35.60 -18.62 -17.48
C LEU A 188 35.62 -19.71 -16.41
N TRP A 189 34.54 -20.48 -16.31
CA TRP A 189 34.49 -21.60 -15.36
C TRP A 189 35.44 -22.74 -15.75
N ARG A 190 35.62 -22.99 -17.05
CA ARG A 190 36.61 -23.97 -17.51
C ARG A 190 38.03 -23.53 -17.16
N VAL A 191 38.37 -22.26 -17.32
CA VAL A 191 39.68 -21.72 -16.89
C VAL A 191 39.89 -21.87 -15.38
N LEU A 192 38.84 -21.63 -14.58
CA LEU A 192 38.90 -21.78 -13.12
C LEU A 192 39.00 -23.25 -12.65
N VAL A 193 38.37 -24.19 -13.37
CA VAL A 193 38.42 -25.63 -13.05
C VAL A 193 39.67 -26.32 -13.58
N ASP A 194 40.17 -25.92 -14.77
CA ASP A 194 41.38 -26.50 -15.37
C ASP A 194 42.66 -26.11 -14.63
N GLU A 195 42.63 -25.06 -13.79
CA GLU A 195 43.77 -24.67 -12.94
C GLU A 195 43.78 -25.30 -11.53
N GLY A 196 42.83 -26.19 -11.22
CA GLY A 196 43.06 -27.29 -10.27
C GLY A 196 42.89 -26.99 -8.77
N GLU A 197 41.83 -26.30 -8.34
CA GLU A 197 41.61 -26.09 -6.89
C GLU A 197 40.11 -26.04 -6.51
N VAL A 198 39.42 -27.18 -6.55
CA VAL A 198 38.15 -27.37 -5.83
C VAL A 198 38.18 -28.73 -5.15
N ASP A 199 38.67 -28.76 -3.91
CA ASP A 199 38.67 -29.94 -3.06
C ASP A 199 37.26 -30.13 -2.45
N ASP A 200 36.69 -31.32 -2.66
CA ASP A 200 35.34 -31.70 -2.23
C ASP A 200 35.29 -31.93 -0.70
N ALA A 201 35.20 -30.84 0.07
CA ALA A 201 34.92 -30.92 1.50
C ALA A 201 33.43 -31.21 1.74
N ARG A 202 33.11 -32.48 2.00
CA ARG A 202 31.82 -32.94 2.53
C ARG A 202 31.64 -32.43 3.96
N ASP A 203 30.62 -31.59 4.17
CA ASP A 203 30.18 -31.21 5.52
C ASP A 203 28.80 -31.84 5.82
N GLU A 204 28.83 -32.85 6.70
CA GLU A 204 27.67 -33.43 7.36
C GLU A 204 27.31 -32.56 8.58
N CYS A 205 26.35 -31.64 8.42
CA CYS A 205 25.68 -31.02 9.57
C CYS A 205 24.26 -31.59 9.68
N VAL A 206 24.16 -32.70 10.40
CA VAL A 206 22.93 -33.21 10.99
C VAL A 206 22.81 -32.56 12.37
N ASP A 207 21.85 -31.64 12.55
CA ASP A 207 21.48 -31.15 13.87
C ASP A 207 20.10 -31.69 14.24
N ASP A 208 20.08 -32.56 15.24
CA ASP A 208 19.01 -33.48 15.64
C ASP A 208 18.39 -33.04 16.98
N THR A 209 18.04 -31.76 17.09
CA THR A 209 17.49 -31.20 18.33
C THR A 209 16.06 -30.68 18.14
N GLY A 210 15.13 -31.63 18.13
CA GLY A 210 13.68 -31.42 18.05
C GLY A 210 13.04 -30.76 19.28
N ARG A 211 13.34 -29.47 19.55
CA ARG A 211 12.52 -28.61 20.43
C ARG A 211 12.47 -27.18 19.92
N SER A 212 11.29 -26.76 19.46
CA SER A 212 10.97 -25.40 18.99
C SER A 212 10.57 -24.49 20.16
N PRO A 213 11.35 -23.45 20.53
CA PRO A 213 10.89 -22.37 21.40
C PRO A 213 10.12 -21.33 20.58
N ARG A 214 8.85 -21.07 20.92
CA ARG A 214 7.96 -20.13 20.22
C ARG A 214 8.30 -18.64 20.39
N HIS A 215 9.40 -18.28 21.04
CA HIS A 215 9.81 -16.88 21.27
C HIS A 215 11.11 -16.47 20.56
N ARG A 216 11.58 -17.24 19.58
CA ARG A 216 12.84 -16.99 18.86
C ARG A 216 12.63 -16.79 17.34
N ARG A 217 11.56 -16.11 16.93
CA ARG A 217 11.22 -15.99 15.49
C ARG A 217 11.50 -14.62 14.84
N GLN A 218 11.46 -13.50 15.58
CA GLN A 218 11.93 -12.20 15.04
C GLN A 218 13.38 -12.28 14.53
N HIS A 219 14.27 -12.89 15.32
CA HIS A 219 15.67 -12.99 14.97
C HIS A 219 15.96 -13.81 13.72
N VAL A 220 15.05 -14.66 13.23
CA VAL A 220 15.36 -15.57 12.11
C VAL A 220 15.31 -14.84 10.76
N ILE A 221 14.45 -13.83 10.62
CA ILE A 221 14.26 -13.13 9.32
C ILE A 221 15.23 -11.96 9.17
N ASP A 222 15.47 -11.20 10.24
CA ASP A 222 16.54 -10.18 10.23
C ASP A 222 17.92 -10.83 10.06
N PHE A 223 18.08 -12.04 10.61
CA PHE A 223 19.29 -12.83 10.40
C PHE A 223 19.47 -13.20 8.93
N ASP A 224 18.42 -13.60 8.20
CA ASP A 224 18.57 -13.91 6.77
C ASP A 224 18.86 -12.66 5.91
N ARG A 225 18.25 -11.51 6.22
CA ARG A 225 18.46 -10.25 5.50
C ARG A 225 19.88 -9.72 5.62
N GLN A 226 20.35 -9.57 6.85
CA GLN A 226 21.71 -9.09 7.10
C GLN A 226 22.74 -10.13 6.64
N LYS A 227 22.45 -11.43 6.78
CA LYS A 227 23.31 -12.51 6.30
C LYS A 227 23.56 -12.42 4.80
N ARG A 228 22.59 -12.02 3.97
CA ARG A 228 22.83 -11.87 2.54
C ARG A 228 23.71 -10.68 2.20
N ILE A 229 23.55 -9.57 2.91
CA ILE A 229 24.49 -8.45 2.77
C ILE A 229 25.89 -8.91 3.17
N ASN A 230 26.01 -9.64 4.28
CA ASN A 230 27.30 -10.20 4.72
C ASN A 230 27.87 -11.21 3.71
N GLU A 231 27.03 -12.01 3.05
CA GLU A 231 27.44 -12.95 2.02
C GLU A 231 27.90 -12.22 0.75
N LEU A 232 27.20 -11.16 0.33
CA LEU A 232 27.65 -10.29 -0.76
C LEU A 232 28.96 -9.57 -0.39
N ASP A 233 29.11 -9.12 0.86
CA ASP A 233 30.34 -8.52 1.36
C ASP A 233 31.50 -9.53 1.31
N TRP A 234 31.25 -10.78 1.69
CA TRP A 234 32.22 -11.87 1.55
C TRP A 234 32.57 -12.15 0.08
N GLN A 235 31.58 -12.23 -0.82
CA GLN A 235 31.81 -12.44 -2.27
C GLN A 235 32.61 -11.28 -2.89
N ILE A 236 32.31 -10.05 -2.50
CA ILE A 236 33.05 -8.85 -2.93
C ILE A 236 34.50 -8.94 -2.46
N ALA A 237 34.73 -9.34 -1.20
CA ALA A 237 36.07 -9.50 -0.65
C ALA A 237 36.84 -10.64 -1.36
N ASP A 238 36.19 -11.77 -1.62
CA ASP A 238 36.76 -12.91 -2.33
C ASP A 238 37.15 -12.54 -3.77
N LEU A 239 36.26 -11.88 -4.53
CA LEU A 239 36.56 -11.40 -5.88
C LEU A 239 37.75 -10.43 -5.89
N ARG A 240 37.82 -9.51 -4.93
CA ARG A 240 38.98 -8.60 -4.80
C ARG A 240 40.26 -9.37 -4.49
N GLY A 241 40.21 -10.36 -3.59
CA GLY A 241 41.35 -11.23 -3.28
C GLY A 241 41.84 -12.01 -4.50
N GLN A 242 40.94 -12.58 -5.30
CA GLN A 242 41.29 -13.27 -6.55
C GLN A 242 41.92 -12.32 -7.58
N MET A 243 41.42 -11.09 -7.69
CA MET A 243 41.99 -10.06 -8.58
C MET A 243 43.39 -9.61 -8.14
N GLU A 244 43.70 -9.65 -6.84
CA GLU A 244 45.02 -9.35 -6.28
C GLU A 244 46.00 -10.52 -6.49
N GLN A 245 45.56 -11.75 -6.24
CA GLN A 245 46.36 -12.96 -6.43
C GLN A 245 46.65 -13.25 -7.91
N GLN A 246 45.70 -12.93 -8.80
CA GLN A 246 45.79 -13.25 -10.23
C GLN A 246 45.52 -12.02 -11.10
N PRO A 247 46.52 -11.15 -11.34
CA PRO A 247 46.34 -9.93 -12.13
C PRO A 247 45.78 -10.15 -13.54
N ARG A 248 46.06 -11.31 -14.16
CA ARG A 248 45.53 -11.70 -15.48
C ARG A 248 44.01 -11.87 -15.51
N LEU A 249 43.38 -12.15 -14.37
CA LEU A 249 41.92 -12.28 -14.26
C LEU A 249 41.21 -10.97 -13.95
N ARG A 250 41.97 -9.88 -13.67
CA ARG A 250 41.42 -8.59 -13.25
C ARG A 250 40.34 -8.06 -14.20
N ASP A 251 40.62 -8.04 -15.51
CA ASP A 251 39.69 -7.49 -16.49
C ASP A 251 38.42 -8.33 -16.64
N ALA A 252 38.53 -9.65 -16.44
CA ALA A 252 37.40 -10.57 -16.49
C ALA A 252 36.51 -10.51 -15.24
N LEU A 253 37.11 -10.30 -14.05
CA LEU A 253 36.40 -10.24 -12.77
C LEU A 253 35.84 -8.84 -12.45
N ALA A 254 36.42 -7.77 -13.00
CA ALA A 254 35.97 -6.39 -12.80
C ALA A 254 34.45 -6.17 -13.03
N PRO A 255 33.82 -6.65 -14.11
CA PRO A 255 32.38 -6.49 -14.29
C PRO A 255 31.54 -7.24 -13.24
N LEU A 256 32.01 -8.41 -12.78
CA LEU A 256 31.32 -9.19 -11.75
C LEU A 256 31.39 -8.50 -10.39
N LEU A 257 32.57 -7.97 -10.03
CA LEU A 257 32.76 -7.17 -8.82
C LEU A 257 31.82 -5.95 -8.82
N LYS A 258 31.79 -5.20 -9.92
CA LYS A 258 30.89 -4.05 -10.06
C LYS A 258 29.42 -4.43 -9.90
N LEU A 259 29.00 -5.56 -10.48
CA LEU A 259 27.64 -6.06 -10.32
C LEU A 259 27.34 -6.45 -8.86
N ALA A 260 28.26 -7.14 -8.19
CA ALA A 260 28.11 -7.53 -6.78
C ALA A 260 28.01 -6.30 -5.87
N GLU A 261 28.86 -5.28 -6.07
CA GLU A 261 28.81 -4.01 -5.35
C GLU A 261 27.49 -3.26 -5.57
N GLN A 262 26.99 -3.22 -6.81
CA GLN A 262 25.68 -2.63 -7.13
C GLN A 262 24.53 -3.38 -6.45
N GLN A 263 24.56 -4.72 -6.47
CA GLN A 263 23.57 -5.54 -5.79
C GLN A 263 23.59 -5.29 -4.28
N ARG A 264 24.77 -5.29 -3.66
CA ARG A 264 24.96 -5.01 -2.23
C ARG A 264 24.44 -3.63 -1.84
N ALA A 265 24.75 -2.59 -2.62
CA ALA A 265 24.24 -1.24 -2.39
C ALA A 265 22.71 -1.17 -2.51
N SER A 266 22.13 -1.81 -3.53
CA SER A 266 20.68 -1.83 -3.71
C SER A 266 19.95 -2.56 -2.57
N MET A 267 20.48 -3.69 -2.10
CA MET A 267 19.91 -4.44 -0.98
C MET A 267 20.01 -3.67 0.33
N ALA A 268 21.15 -3.03 0.61
CA ALA A 268 21.32 -2.19 1.79
C ALA A 268 20.31 -1.03 1.81
N GLN A 269 20.09 -0.37 0.67
CA GLN A 269 19.08 0.68 0.54
C GLN A 269 17.65 0.14 0.75
N CYS A 270 17.35 -1.08 0.27
CA CYS A 270 16.04 -1.68 0.50
C CYS A 270 15.81 -2.01 1.99
N LEU A 271 16.83 -2.46 2.71
CA LEU A 271 16.72 -2.75 4.14
C LEU A 271 16.56 -1.50 5.00
N ASP A 272 17.39 -0.47 4.78
CA ASP A 272 17.24 0.83 5.47
C ASP A 272 15.83 1.42 5.27
N ARG A 273 15.27 1.27 4.06
CA ARG A 273 13.89 1.70 3.78
C ARG A 273 12.84 0.81 4.44
N ASP A 274 13.00 -0.52 4.45
CA ASP A 274 12.09 -1.42 5.17
C ASP A 274 12.03 -1.08 6.66
N GLU A 275 13.18 -0.79 7.26
CA GLU A 275 13.28 -0.40 8.67
C GLU A 275 12.55 0.92 8.95
N ARG A 276 12.72 1.94 8.09
CA ARG A 276 11.97 3.19 8.20
C ARG A 276 10.47 2.99 8.07
N ILE A 277 10.03 2.16 7.10
CA ILE A 277 8.61 1.84 6.93
C ILE A 277 8.08 1.10 8.17
N ALA A 278 8.84 0.16 8.73
CA ALA A 278 8.46 -0.56 9.94
C ALA A 278 8.27 0.39 11.13
N LEU A 279 9.23 1.29 11.38
CA LEU A 279 9.14 2.30 12.45
C LEU A 279 7.92 3.21 12.26
N GLN A 280 7.62 3.59 11.03
CA GLN A 280 6.43 4.39 10.74
C GLN A 280 5.14 3.63 11.02
N LEU A 281 5.01 2.39 10.55
CA LEU A 281 3.85 1.54 10.79
C LEU A 281 3.58 1.34 12.30
N GLU A 282 4.63 1.30 13.13
CA GLU A 282 4.51 1.26 14.58
C GLU A 282 4.04 2.57 15.23
N THR A 283 4.23 3.70 14.54
CA THR A 283 3.86 5.02 15.04
C THR A 283 2.36 5.31 14.86
N TYR A 284 1.71 4.72 13.84
CA TYR A 284 0.29 4.99 13.54
C TYR A 284 -0.65 4.70 14.72
N PRO A 285 -0.62 3.52 15.36
CA PRO A 285 -1.52 3.24 16.50
C PRO A 285 -1.38 4.27 17.62
N ARG A 286 -0.13 4.61 17.98
CA ARG A 286 0.17 5.61 19.02
C ARG A 286 -0.39 6.98 18.68
N MET A 287 -0.35 7.36 17.41
CA MET A 287 -0.92 8.62 16.96
C MET A 287 -2.45 8.59 17.07
N PHE A 288 -3.13 7.54 16.61
CA PHE A 288 -4.59 7.44 16.74
C PHE A 288 -5.03 7.47 18.21
N ASP A 289 -4.30 6.80 19.10
CA ASP A 289 -4.54 6.86 20.55
C ASP A 289 -4.33 8.27 21.12
N LEU A 290 -3.28 8.97 20.68
CA LEU A 290 -3.01 10.35 21.06
C LEU A 290 -4.13 11.29 20.60
N LEU A 291 -4.55 11.17 19.34
CA LEU A 291 -5.64 11.97 18.74
C LEU A 291 -6.94 11.72 19.49
N TYR A 292 -7.30 10.46 19.73
CA TYR A 292 -8.48 10.09 20.50
C TYR A 292 -8.43 10.67 21.92
N THR A 293 -7.31 10.48 22.62
CA THR A 293 -7.12 10.97 23.99
C THR A 293 -7.25 12.50 24.04
N ARG A 294 -6.58 13.21 23.12
CA ARG A 294 -6.67 14.67 23.05
C ARG A 294 -8.06 15.15 22.70
N LEU A 295 -8.73 14.55 21.72
CA LEU A 295 -10.12 14.87 21.40
C LEU A 295 -11.05 14.63 22.58
N SER A 296 -10.84 13.56 23.36
CA SER A 296 -11.66 13.27 24.53
C SER A 296 -11.46 14.29 25.65
N LEU A 297 -10.23 14.77 25.86
CA LEU A 297 -9.88 15.69 26.95
C LEU A 297 -10.02 17.17 26.60
N ALA A 298 -9.90 17.53 25.32
CA ALA A 298 -9.77 18.91 24.94
C ALA A 298 -11.08 19.70 25.01
N GLN A 299 -10.97 21.01 25.22
CA GLN A 299 -12.07 21.96 25.08
C GLN A 299 -12.39 22.19 23.58
N PRO A 300 -13.61 22.67 23.23
CA PRO A 300 -14.07 22.82 21.84
C PRO A 300 -13.15 23.64 20.90
N THR A 301 -12.20 24.40 21.44
CA THR A 301 -11.21 25.18 20.69
C THR A 301 -9.95 24.42 20.26
N ALA A 302 -9.78 23.14 20.61
CA ALA A 302 -8.55 22.39 20.30
C ALA A 302 -8.46 21.82 18.87
N GLY A 303 -9.46 22.08 18.02
CA GLY A 303 -9.47 21.64 16.63
C GLY A 303 -8.23 22.08 15.86
N ASP A 304 -7.77 23.32 16.08
CA ASP A 304 -6.62 23.88 15.35
C ASP A 304 -5.29 23.20 15.71
N VAL A 305 -5.13 22.82 16.99
CA VAL A 305 -3.92 22.11 17.45
C VAL A 305 -3.89 20.70 16.87
N LEU A 306 -5.03 20.00 16.88
CA LEU A 306 -5.14 18.67 16.29
C LEU A 306 -4.93 18.68 14.79
N TYR A 307 -5.48 19.66 14.08
CA TYR A 307 -5.29 19.83 12.65
C TYR A 307 -3.80 19.99 12.30
N THR A 308 -3.07 20.79 13.07
CA THR A 308 -1.63 21.01 12.85
C THR A 308 -0.84 19.71 13.02
N GLU A 309 -1.09 18.96 14.09
CA GLU A 309 -0.40 17.68 14.35
C GLU A 309 -0.69 16.61 13.31
N ILE A 310 -1.96 16.49 12.89
CA ILE A 310 -2.35 15.55 11.84
C ILE A 310 -1.70 15.95 10.51
N THR A 311 -1.67 17.24 10.20
CA THR A 311 -1.06 17.76 8.96
C THR A 311 0.45 17.49 8.92
N GLU A 312 1.18 17.78 10.00
CA GLU A 312 2.61 17.51 10.10
C GLU A 312 2.92 16.01 9.93
N PHE A 313 2.09 15.14 10.52
CA PHE A 313 2.25 13.70 10.35
C PHE A 313 1.92 13.26 8.91
N ALA A 314 0.82 13.76 8.34
CA ALA A 314 0.43 13.48 6.95
C ALA A 314 1.53 13.88 5.95
N ASP A 315 2.19 15.02 6.18
CA ASP A 315 3.32 15.46 5.37
C ASP A 315 4.52 14.49 5.46
N GLY A 316 4.82 14.00 6.67
CA GLY A 316 5.85 12.97 6.89
C GLY A 316 5.54 11.67 6.15
N VAL A 317 4.27 11.27 6.15
CA VAL A 317 3.76 10.09 5.43
C VAL A 317 3.89 10.27 3.92
N GLN A 318 3.48 11.42 3.38
CA GLN A 318 3.63 11.72 1.95
C GLN A 318 5.09 11.70 1.49
N ALA A 319 6.02 12.16 2.33
CA ALA A 319 7.44 12.07 2.02
C ALA A 319 7.90 10.61 1.86
N THR A 320 7.35 9.69 2.66
CA THR A 320 7.62 8.26 2.51
C THR A 320 6.93 7.66 1.30
N GLU A 321 5.69 8.04 0.99
CA GLU A 321 5.03 7.59 -0.24
C GLU A 321 5.83 7.97 -1.49
N ARG A 322 6.40 9.17 -1.54
CA ARG A 322 7.29 9.58 -2.64
C ARG A 322 8.53 8.68 -2.73
N SER A 323 9.08 8.31 -1.58
CA SER A 323 10.23 7.38 -1.51
C SER A 323 9.84 5.97 -1.98
N VAL A 324 8.64 5.51 -1.67
CA VAL A 324 8.08 4.24 -2.16
C VAL A 324 7.91 4.25 -3.67
N ALA A 325 7.32 5.30 -4.22
CA ALA A 325 7.14 5.43 -5.67
C ALA A 325 8.49 5.39 -6.41
N GLU A 326 9.54 5.96 -5.81
CA GLU A 326 10.90 5.83 -6.33
C GLU A 326 11.41 4.39 -6.29
N ILE A 327 11.18 3.64 -5.19
CA ILE A 327 11.53 2.21 -5.11
C ILE A 327 10.80 1.43 -6.19
N GLN A 328 9.48 1.60 -6.34
CA GLN A 328 8.69 0.92 -7.37
C GLN A 328 9.28 1.15 -8.76
N ARG A 329 9.71 2.39 -9.04
CA ARG A 329 10.38 2.74 -10.30
C ARG A 329 11.74 2.03 -10.45
N LEU A 330 12.55 2.00 -9.39
CA LEU A 330 13.85 1.33 -9.40
C LEU A 330 13.72 -0.20 -9.55
N VAL A 331 12.74 -0.80 -8.88
CA VAL A 331 12.41 -2.21 -8.96
C VAL A 331 11.94 -2.56 -10.38
N GLY A 332 11.00 -1.78 -10.94
CA GLY A 332 10.56 -1.99 -12.31
C GLY A 332 11.70 -1.85 -13.33
N ALA A 333 12.63 -0.92 -13.11
CA ALA A 333 13.83 -0.79 -13.94
C ALA A 333 14.78 -2.00 -13.81
N PHE A 334 14.97 -2.51 -12.59
CA PHE A 334 15.76 -3.71 -12.33
C PHE A 334 15.15 -4.96 -12.97
N GLU A 335 13.84 -5.17 -12.80
CA GLU A 335 13.12 -6.29 -13.41
C GLU A 335 13.20 -6.25 -14.94
N ALA A 336 13.01 -5.06 -15.54
CA ALA A 336 13.17 -4.86 -16.97
C ALA A 336 14.60 -5.15 -17.45
N GLN A 337 15.62 -4.74 -16.68
CA GLN A 337 17.02 -4.98 -17.03
C GLN A 337 17.39 -6.47 -16.96
N HIS A 338 16.71 -7.26 -16.15
CA HIS A 338 17.06 -8.67 -15.90
C HIS A 338 16.08 -9.67 -16.52
N GLY A 339 15.10 -9.19 -17.30
CA GLY A 339 14.08 -10.05 -17.90
C GLY A 339 13.25 -10.80 -16.87
N LEU A 340 13.06 -10.21 -15.68
CA LEU A 340 12.30 -10.79 -14.57
C LEU A 340 10.81 -10.41 -14.62
N THR A 341 10.33 -9.82 -15.72
CA THR A 341 8.90 -9.54 -15.88
C THR A 341 8.15 -10.86 -15.91
N ALA A 342 7.29 -11.05 -14.91
CA ALA A 342 6.48 -12.26 -14.70
C ALA A 342 5.56 -12.59 -15.88
#